data_AF-A0A843XFU1-F1
#
_entry.id   AF-A0A843XFU1-F1
#
_cell.length_a   1.000
_cell.length_b   1.000
_cell.length_c   1.000
_cell.angle_alpha   90.00
_cell.angle_beta   90.00
_cell.angle_gamma   90.00
#
_symmetry.space_group_name_H-M   'P 1'
#
loop_
_entity.id
_entity.type
_entity.pdbx_description
1 polymer ?
#
loop_
_entity_poly.entity_id
_entity_poly.type
_entity_poly.pdbx_seq_one_letter_code
_entity_poly.pdbx_strand_id
1 'polypeptide(L)'
;MLDLRGKIDPGSASRYITTLVHAHIPGPMDAWREFSVPIQDLLFDMFTRRFAFTRPEDLPRARAVWESTVQTNLRKSMWEAWDKAMKTTGNRDPMAWLDYGPVWLRRDYWESLCERWAAGPWQQRSQAAIRN
;
A
#
# COMPACT_ATOMS: atom_id res chain seq x y z
N MET A 1 6.86 -11.81 8.86
CA MET A 1 7.53 -10.74 9.63
C MET A 1 9.01 -10.74 9.24
N LEU A 2 9.60 -9.57 8.96
CA LEU A 2 10.98 -9.35 8.49
C LEU A 2 12.05 -9.84 9.48
N ASP A 3 12.18 -11.15 9.67
CA ASP A 3 13.29 -11.73 10.40
C ASP A 3 14.39 -12.18 9.43
N LEU A 4 15.32 -11.27 9.18
CA LEU A 4 16.58 -11.51 8.48
C LEU A 4 17.67 -11.81 9.51
N ARG A 5 17.48 -12.91 10.27
CA ARG A 5 18.42 -13.45 11.27
C ARG A 5 18.74 -12.47 12.41
N GLY A 6 17.73 -11.76 12.93
CA GLY A 6 17.89 -10.84 14.06
C GLY A 6 18.67 -9.55 13.79
N LYS A 7 19.05 -9.26 12.53
CA LYS A 7 19.77 -8.02 12.17
C LYS A 7 18.89 -6.79 12.04
N ILE A 8 17.57 -6.98 11.93
CA ILE A 8 16.61 -5.92 11.63
C ILE A 8 15.42 -6.09 12.55
N ASP A 9 15.10 -5.05 13.31
CA ASP A 9 13.85 -4.99 14.07
C ASP A 9 12.66 -5.01 13.07
N PRO A 10 11.82 -6.06 13.10
CA PRO A 10 10.77 -6.20 12.09
C PRO A 10 9.73 -5.08 12.14
N GLY A 11 9.50 -4.49 13.33
CA GLY A 11 8.61 -3.35 13.50
C GLY A 11 9.13 -2.09 12.80
N SER A 12 10.41 -1.77 13.01
CA SER A 12 11.10 -0.64 12.39
C SER A 12 11.19 -0.79 10.88
N ALA A 13 11.47 -2.00 10.37
CA ALA A 13 11.52 -2.25 8.94
C ALA A 13 10.14 -2.15 8.29
N SER A 14 9.11 -2.73 8.89
CA SER A 14 7.73 -2.60 8.40
C SER A 14 7.28 -1.15 8.35
N ARG A 15 7.57 -0.36 9.41
CA ARG A 15 7.26 1.07 9.46
C ARG A 15 7.99 1.84 8.36
N TYR A 16 9.29 1.60 8.20
CA TYR A 16 10.08 2.26 7.15
C TYR A 16 9.56 1.94 5.75
N ILE A 17 9.19 0.68 5.49
CA ILE A 17 8.58 0.26 4.22
C ILE A 17 7.30 1.05 3.95
N THR A 18 6.40 1.14 4.93
CA THR A 18 5.16 1.92 4.80
C THR A 18 5.45 3.38 4.48
N THR A 19 6.33 4.03 5.24
CA THR A 19 6.71 5.43 5.00
C THR A 19 7.33 5.63 3.62
N LEU A 20 8.22 4.72 3.21
CA LEU A 20 8.88 4.78 1.91
C LEU A 20 7.87 4.67 0.76
N VAL A 21 6.96 3.71 0.85
CA VAL A 21 5.91 3.50 -0.17
C VAL A 21 4.97 4.69 -0.24
N HIS A 22 4.47 5.18 0.92
CA HIS A 22 3.59 6.34 0.99
C HIS A 22 4.21 7.58 0.34
N ALA A 23 5.50 7.82 0.58
CA ALA A 23 6.21 8.96 0.02
C ALA A 23 6.42 8.89 -1.50
N HIS A 24 6.32 7.70 -2.11
CA HIS A 24 6.68 7.47 -3.52
C HIS A 24 5.55 6.81 -4.33
N ILE A 25 4.30 6.97 -3.90
CA ILE A 25 3.16 6.49 -4.68
C ILE A 25 3.15 7.22 -6.04
N PRO A 26 3.28 6.51 -7.18
CA PRO A 26 3.46 7.15 -8.47
C PRO A 26 2.14 7.57 -9.14
N GLY A 27 0.98 7.18 -8.59
CA GLY A 27 -0.34 7.47 -9.15
C GLY A 27 -1.49 6.93 -8.31
N PRO A 28 -2.73 6.96 -8.84
CA PRO A 28 -3.91 6.41 -8.17
C PRO A 28 -3.91 4.88 -8.22
N MET A 29 -3.10 4.25 -7.38
CA MET A 29 -2.93 2.80 -7.29
C MET A 29 -3.48 2.31 -5.95
N ASP A 30 -4.23 1.22 -5.94
CA ASP A 30 -4.76 0.60 -4.73
C ASP A 30 -4.06 -0.72 -4.37
N ALA A 31 -3.21 -1.24 -5.26
CA ALA A 31 -2.44 -2.46 -5.06
C ALA A 31 -0.96 -2.32 -5.45
N TRP A 32 -0.10 -3.02 -4.72
CA TRP A 32 1.35 -3.04 -4.97
C TRP A 32 1.71 -3.48 -6.39
N ARG A 33 0.96 -4.44 -6.94
CA ARG A 33 1.15 -4.96 -8.30
C ARG A 33 0.93 -3.94 -9.41
N GLU A 34 0.30 -2.80 -9.14
CA GLU A 34 0.13 -1.72 -10.12
C GLU A 34 1.41 -0.89 -10.29
N PHE A 35 2.35 -0.97 -9.35
CA PHE A 35 3.64 -0.32 -9.45
C PHE A 35 4.46 -1.00 -10.55
N SER A 36 5.05 -0.22 -11.45
CA SER A 36 5.94 -0.77 -12.47
C SER A 36 7.18 -1.40 -11.83
N VAL A 37 7.72 -2.46 -12.44
CA VAL A 37 8.94 -3.14 -11.96
C VAL A 37 10.09 -2.14 -11.67
N PRO A 38 10.38 -1.14 -12.53
CA PRO A 38 11.42 -0.15 -12.24
C PRO A 38 11.20 0.64 -10.94
N ILE A 39 9.95 1.00 -10.62
CA ILE A 39 9.63 1.68 -9.36
C ILE A 39 9.78 0.74 -8.18
N GLN A 40 9.32 -0.52 -8.32
CA GLN A 40 9.53 -1.52 -7.29
C GLN A 40 11.03 -1.71 -7.01
N ASP A 41 11.85 -1.85 -8.05
CA ASP A 41 13.30 -2.03 -7.88
C ASP A 41 13.96 -0.80 -7.22
N LEU A 42 13.57 0.41 -7.63
CA LEU A 42 14.05 1.64 -7.00
C LEU A 42 13.73 1.70 -5.49
N LEU A 43 12.49 1.37 -5.10
CA LEU A 43 12.08 1.37 -3.70
C LEU A 43 12.78 0.26 -2.91
N PHE A 44 13.04 -0.88 -3.55
CA PHE A 44 13.83 -1.94 -2.93
C PHE A 44 15.26 -1.49 -2.68
N ASP A 45 15.88 -0.81 -3.64
CA ASP A 45 17.24 -0.28 -3.50
C ASP A 45 17.35 0.74 -2.36
N MET A 46 16.34 1.61 -2.21
CA MET A 46 16.27 2.54 -1.08
C MET A 46 16.12 1.80 0.27
N PHE A 47 15.39 0.69 0.29
CA PHE A 47 15.28 -0.17 1.46
C PHE A 47 16.59 -0.88 1.79
N THR A 48 17.26 -1.49 0.82
CA THR A 48 18.51 -2.21 1.04
C THR A 48 19.64 -1.29 1.48
N ARG A 49 19.71 -0.06 0.95
CA ARG A 49 20.65 0.98 1.42
C ARG A 49 20.44 1.36 2.88
N ARG A 50 19.18 1.40 3.36
CA ARG A 50 18.84 1.78 4.74
C ARG A 50 19.28 0.73 5.77
N PHE A 51 19.23 -0.54 5.40
CA PHE A 51 19.52 -1.67 6.30
C PHE A 51 20.88 -2.33 6.04
N ALA A 52 21.62 -1.86 5.03
CA ALA A 52 23.01 -2.25 4.73
C ALA A 52 23.24 -3.77 4.73
N PHE A 53 22.48 -4.49 3.89
CA PHE A 53 22.68 -5.94 3.73
C PHE A 53 24.11 -6.24 3.26
N THR A 54 24.89 -6.92 4.10
CA THR A 54 26.32 -7.19 3.86
C THR A 54 26.60 -8.44 3.04
N ARG A 55 25.59 -9.30 2.86
CA ARG A 55 25.71 -10.61 2.24
C ARG A 55 24.83 -10.67 0.99
N PRO A 56 25.39 -10.99 -0.19
CA PRO A 56 24.60 -11.12 -1.42
C PRO A 56 23.44 -12.13 -1.28
N GLU A 57 23.62 -13.19 -0.50
CA GLU A 57 22.60 -14.21 -0.24
C GLU A 57 21.42 -13.71 0.62
N ASP A 58 21.59 -12.60 1.36
CA ASP A 58 20.50 -12.00 2.14
C ASP A 58 19.52 -11.22 1.23
N LEU A 59 19.94 -10.79 0.03
CA LEU A 59 19.14 -9.95 -0.87
C LEU A 59 17.89 -10.64 -1.45
N PRO A 60 17.94 -11.88 -1.99
CA PRO A 60 16.74 -12.55 -2.49
C PRO A 60 15.71 -12.79 -1.38
N ARG A 61 16.16 -13.15 -0.17
CA ARG A 61 15.29 -13.31 0.99
C ARG A 61 14.71 -11.97 1.43
N ALA A 62 15.51 -10.92 1.46
CA ALA A 62 15.05 -9.57 1.78
C ALA A 62 13.99 -9.10 0.79
N ARG A 63 14.17 -9.36 -0.51
CA ARG A 63 13.21 -9.02 -1.56
C ARG A 63 11.86 -9.69 -1.34
N ALA A 64 11.85 -11.01 -1.15
CA ALA A 64 10.61 -11.76 -0.96
C ALA A 64 9.81 -11.27 0.26
N VAL A 65 10.50 -11.00 1.38
CA VAL A 65 9.82 -10.51 2.57
C VAL A 65 9.40 -9.04 2.41
N TRP A 66 10.22 -8.22 1.76
CA TRP A 66 9.90 -6.84 1.45
C TRP A 66 8.63 -6.72 0.59
N GLU A 67 8.54 -7.48 -0.51
CA GLU A 67 7.35 -7.49 -1.38
C GLU A 67 6.07 -7.89 -0.63
N SER A 68 6.14 -8.97 0.16
CA SER A 68 5.01 -9.41 0.99
C SER A 68 4.59 -8.34 2.01
N THR A 69 5.58 -7.66 2.61
CA THR A 69 5.33 -6.61 3.60
C THR A 69 4.72 -5.37 2.96
N VAL A 70 5.25 -4.92 1.82
CA VAL A 70 4.71 -3.78 1.07
C VAL A 70 3.27 -4.05 0.67
N GLN A 71 2.99 -5.22 0.08
CA GLN A 71 1.65 -5.59 -0.34
C GLN A 71 0.65 -5.57 0.82
N THR A 72 1.04 -6.13 1.97
CA THR A 72 0.20 -6.18 3.17
C THR A 72 -0.05 -4.78 3.74
N ASN A 73 1.02 -3.99 3.88
CA ASN A 73 0.93 -2.67 4.49
C ASN A 73 0.16 -1.68 3.61
N LEU A 74 0.41 -1.66 2.30
CA LEU A 74 -0.32 -0.80 1.38
C LEU A 74 -1.82 -1.12 1.38
N ARG A 75 -2.17 -2.40 1.29
CA ARG A 75 -3.58 -2.84 1.38
C ARG A 75 -4.22 -2.40 2.69
N LYS A 76 -3.51 -2.55 3.81
CA LYS A 76 -3.99 -2.12 5.12
C LYS A 76 -4.19 -0.61 5.19
N SER A 77 -3.21 0.19 4.75
CA SER A 77 -3.32 1.65 4.72
C SER A 77 -4.47 2.15 3.85
N MET A 78 -4.67 1.53 2.68
CA MET A 78 -5.80 1.86 1.80
C MET A 78 -7.15 1.52 2.45
N TRP A 79 -7.26 0.35 3.09
CA TRP A 79 -8.47 -0.05 3.80
C TRP A 79 -8.77 0.88 4.98
N GLU A 80 -7.76 1.26 5.77
CA GLU A 80 -7.92 2.22 6.88
C GLU A 80 -8.35 3.60 6.39
N ALA A 81 -7.81 4.05 5.24
CA ALA A 81 -8.23 5.32 4.62
C ALA A 81 -9.69 5.27 4.16
N TRP A 82 -10.08 4.19 3.49
CA TRP A 82 -11.47 3.94 3.09
C TRP A 82 -12.42 3.89 4.30
N ASP A 83 -12.12 3.05 5.28
CA ASP A 83 -12.96 2.88 6.48
C ASP A 83 -13.14 4.20 7.23
N LYS A 84 -12.07 4.99 7.35
CA LYS A 84 -12.13 6.33 7.94
C LYS A 84 -13.03 7.27 7.13
N ALA A 85 -12.89 7.32 5.81
CA ALA A 85 -13.72 8.19 4.95
C ALA A 85 -15.21 7.79 5.00
N MET A 86 -15.51 6.50 4.95
CA MET A 86 -16.86 5.96 5.07
C MET A 86 -17.48 6.30 6.44
N LYS A 87 -16.73 6.12 7.54
CA LYS A 87 -17.22 6.47 8.89
C LYS A 87 -17.43 7.98 9.06
N THR A 88 -16.57 8.80 8.45
CA THR A 88 -16.68 10.26 8.55
C THR A 88 -17.89 10.79 7.78
N THR A 89 -18.17 10.23 6.62
CA THR A 89 -19.28 10.66 5.74
C THR A 89 -20.62 9.99 6.07
N GLY A 90 -20.58 8.82 6.72
CA GLY A 90 -21.76 7.98 6.91
C GLY A 90 -22.29 7.36 5.61
N ASN A 91 -21.56 7.48 4.49
CA ASN A 91 -21.99 7.04 3.17
C ASN A 91 -21.04 5.98 2.62
N ARG A 92 -21.61 4.94 1.97
CA ARG A 92 -20.87 3.86 1.32
C ARG A 92 -20.52 4.16 -0.14
N ASP A 93 -21.03 5.23 -0.70
CA ASP A 93 -20.67 5.69 -2.03
C ASP A 93 -19.26 6.34 -2.02
N PRO A 94 -18.28 5.79 -2.78
CA PRO A 94 -16.95 6.38 -2.88
C PRO A 94 -16.93 7.84 -3.32
N MET A 95 -17.92 8.30 -4.09
CA MET A 95 -18.01 9.70 -4.50
C MET A 95 -18.25 10.65 -3.31
N ALA A 96 -18.80 10.16 -2.21
CA ALA A 96 -18.95 10.94 -0.98
C ALA A 96 -17.61 11.13 -0.23
N TRP A 97 -16.55 10.39 -0.59
CA TRP A 97 -15.29 10.36 0.13
C TRP A 97 -14.21 11.32 -0.42
N LEU A 98 -14.49 12.05 -1.52
CA LEU A 98 -13.49 12.85 -2.24
C LEU A 98 -12.68 13.80 -1.35
N ASP A 99 -13.32 14.48 -0.40
CA ASP A 99 -12.66 15.41 0.53
C ASP A 99 -12.09 14.74 1.80
N TYR A 100 -12.19 13.41 1.91
CA TYR A 100 -11.84 12.64 3.10
C TYR A 100 -10.64 11.70 2.88
N GLY A 101 -9.78 12.04 1.93
CA GLY A 101 -8.58 11.28 1.62
C GLY A 101 -7.54 11.28 2.74
N PRO A 102 -6.64 10.28 2.76
CA PRO A 102 -5.59 10.21 3.77
C PRO A 102 -4.50 11.25 3.49
N VAL A 103 -3.92 11.81 4.56
CA VAL A 103 -2.89 12.87 4.49
C VAL A 103 -1.64 12.43 3.70
N TRP A 104 -1.34 11.14 3.66
CA TRP A 104 -0.17 10.60 2.98
C TRP A 104 -0.37 10.41 1.46
N LEU A 105 -1.61 10.50 0.95
CA LEU A 105 -1.89 10.38 -0.47
C LEU A 105 -2.24 11.75 -1.06
N ARG A 106 -1.74 12.02 -2.26
CA ARG A 106 -2.13 13.23 -2.98
C ARG A 106 -3.63 13.23 -3.26
N ARG A 107 -4.24 14.40 -3.14
CA ARG A 107 -5.68 14.60 -3.33
C ARG A 107 -6.16 14.10 -4.69
N ASP A 108 -5.47 14.46 -5.76
CA ASP A 108 -5.82 14.05 -7.13
C ASP A 108 -5.78 12.52 -7.32
N TYR A 109 -4.85 11.84 -6.65
CA TYR A 109 -4.78 10.38 -6.67
C TYR A 109 -5.93 9.76 -5.89
N TRP A 110 -6.28 10.34 -4.74
CA TRP A 110 -7.44 9.90 -3.95
C TRP A 110 -8.75 10.08 -4.71
N GLU A 111 -8.96 11.24 -5.35
CA GLU A 111 -10.15 11.53 -6.16
C GLU A 111 -10.29 10.50 -7.30
N SER A 112 -9.20 10.26 -8.04
CA SER A 112 -9.17 9.25 -9.12
C SER A 112 -9.46 7.83 -8.61
N LEU A 113 -9.02 7.49 -7.39
CA LEU A 113 -9.34 6.20 -6.76
C LEU A 113 -10.82 6.12 -6.39
N CYS A 114 -11.40 7.18 -5.81
CA CYS A 114 -12.83 7.24 -5.48
C CYS A 114 -13.69 7.06 -6.73
N GLU A 115 -13.38 7.76 -7.82
CA GLU A 115 -14.06 7.60 -9.11
C GLU A 115 -13.96 6.16 -9.63
N ARG A 116 -12.76 5.56 -9.55
CA ARG A 116 -12.52 4.17 -9.95
C ARG A 116 -13.33 3.18 -9.11
N TRP A 117 -13.45 3.41 -7.81
CA TRP A 117 -14.22 2.55 -6.91
C TRP A 117 -15.73 2.74 -7.06
N ALA A 118 -16.17 3.96 -7.41
CA ALA A 118 -17.56 4.24 -7.74
C ALA A 118 -17.97 3.60 -9.09
N ALA A 119 -17.03 3.44 -10.02
CA ALA A 119 -17.27 2.72 -11.26
C ALA A 119 -17.63 1.23 -10.96
N GLY A 120 -18.70 0.76 -11.59
CA GLY A 120 -19.46 -0.46 -11.24
C GLY A 120 -18.73 -1.80 -11.02
N PRO A 121 -17.53 -2.10 -11.55
CA PRO A 121 -16.87 -3.40 -11.29
C PRO A 121 -16.56 -3.68 -9.80
N TRP A 122 -16.42 -2.64 -8.97
CA TRP A 122 -16.18 -2.79 -7.52
C TRP A 122 -17.46 -3.01 -6.71
N GLN A 123 -18.57 -2.38 -7.09
CA GLN A 123 -19.89 -2.63 -6.49
C GLN A 123 -20.35 -4.08 -6.73
N GLN A 124 -20.07 -4.65 -7.91
CA GLN A 124 -20.44 -6.03 -8.24
C GLN A 124 -19.63 -7.08 -7.43
N ARG A 125 -18.34 -6.83 -7.16
CA ARG A 125 -17.53 -7.73 -6.30
C ARG A 125 -17.99 -7.76 -4.85
N SER A 126 -18.46 -6.63 -4.31
CA SER A 126 -19.04 -6.58 -2.96
C SER A 126 -20.38 -7.31 -2.89
N GLN A 127 -21.24 -7.18 -3.91
CA GLN A 127 -22.52 -7.92 -3.95
C GLN A 127 -22.31 -9.44 -4.10
N ALA A 128 -21.30 -9.88 -4.85
CA ALA A 128 -20.99 -11.31 -4.99
C ALA A 128 -20.45 -11.93 -3.68
N ALA A 129 -19.71 -11.17 -2.86
CA ALA A 129 -19.22 -11.62 -1.55
C ALA A 129 -20.31 -11.68 -0.46
N ILE A 130 -21.46 -11.02 -0.66
CA ILE A 130 -22.62 -11.05 0.24
C ILE A 130 -23.58 -12.22 -0.11
N ARG A 131 -23.44 -12.81 -1.31
CA ARG A 131 -24.31 -13.86 -1.84
C ARG A 131 -23.76 -15.30 -1.70
N ASN A 132 -22.59 -15.47 -1.10
CA ASN A 132 -22.02 -16.78 -0.70
C ASN A 132 -21.85 -16.82 0.81
#